data_AF-A0A535BII6-F1
#
_entry.id   AF-A0A535BII6-F1
#
_cell.length_a   1.000
_cell.length_b   1.000
_cell.length_c   1.000
_cell.angle_alpha   90.00
_cell.angle_beta   90.00
_cell.angle_gamma   90.00
#
_symmetry.space_group_name_H-M   'P 1'
#
loop_
_entity.id
_entity.type
_entity.pdbx_description
1 polymer ?
#
loop_
_entity_poly.entity_id
_entity_poly.type
_entity_poly.pdbx_seq_one_letter_code
_entity_poly.pdbx_strand_id
1 'polypeptide(L)'
;MKIVLFGPEKRIGAWQGDKVIDLNRAFASYLREQRGDANAQAHADERVPAALENLIALGAAALEDADRAIQHVAESGAGLAAIVHDVNGVKLHAPWPERRIACVGGNYAAHLAGMWAGRPGVTGDLAQITRMAREEGQWGFWK
;
A
#
# COMPACT_ATOMS: atom_id res chain seq x y z
N MET A 1 7.72 -1.33 -3.39
CA MET A 1 6.93 -2.42 -2.76
C MET A 1 5.44 -2.28 -3.10
N LYS A 2 4.74 -3.36 -3.45
CA LYS A 2 3.27 -3.40 -3.64
C LYS A 2 2.63 -4.18 -2.48
N ILE A 3 2.03 -3.47 -1.51
CA ILE A 3 1.43 -4.07 -0.31
C ILE A 3 0.04 -4.61 -0.65
N VAL A 4 -0.28 -5.80 -0.14
CA VAL A 4 -1.59 -6.46 -0.26
C VAL A 4 -2.05 -6.97 1.10
N LEU A 5 -3.37 -7.16 1.24
CA LEU A 5 -3.95 -7.99 2.30
C LEU A 5 -4.33 -9.35 1.72
N PHE A 6 -3.88 -10.43 2.36
CA PHE A 6 -4.09 -11.77 1.83
C PHE A 6 -4.51 -12.78 2.91
N GLY A 7 -5.17 -13.86 2.46
CA GLY A 7 -5.52 -15.00 3.29
C GLY A 7 -6.65 -14.74 4.30
N PRO A 8 -7.06 -15.77 5.05
CA PRO A 8 -8.20 -15.70 5.97
C PRO A 8 -7.97 -14.69 7.11
N GLU A 9 -6.72 -14.54 7.55
CA GLU A 9 -6.31 -13.60 8.60
C GLU A 9 -6.10 -12.16 8.08
N LYS A 10 -6.24 -11.92 6.77
CA LYS A 10 -6.02 -10.61 6.13
C LYS A 10 -4.69 -9.98 6.53
N ARG A 11 -3.62 -10.77 6.48
CA ARG A 11 -2.26 -10.34 6.84
C ARG A 11 -1.68 -9.46 5.73
N ILE A 12 -0.78 -8.55 6.08
CA ILE A 12 -0.01 -7.78 5.10
C ILE A 12 0.99 -8.67 4.37
N GLY A 13 1.05 -8.51 3.05
CA GLY A 13 2.05 -9.14 2.21
C GLY A 13 2.58 -8.21 1.15
N ALA A 14 3.71 -8.58 0.53
CA ALA A 14 4.24 -7.95 -0.66
C ALA A 14 3.95 -8.79 -1.89
N TRP A 15 3.30 -8.20 -2.88
CA TRP A 15 3.09 -8.82 -4.19
C TRP A 15 4.35 -8.66 -5.04
N GLN A 16 4.99 -9.78 -5.39
CA GLN A 16 6.10 -9.86 -6.35
C GLN A 16 5.87 -10.94 -7.40
N GLY A 17 5.66 -10.52 -8.66
CA GLY A 17 5.40 -11.45 -9.76
C GLY A 17 4.16 -12.32 -9.51
N ASP A 18 4.39 -13.63 -9.45
CA ASP A 18 3.39 -14.67 -9.17
C ASP A 18 3.27 -15.01 -7.67
N LYS A 19 3.93 -14.26 -6.79
CA LYS A 19 4.02 -14.55 -5.36
C LYS A 19 3.47 -13.42 -4.49
N VAL A 20 2.99 -13.83 -3.31
CA VAL A 20 2.75 -12.96 -2.16
C VAL A 20 3.69 -13.40 -1.03
N ILE A 21 4.47 -12.46 -0.51
CA ILE A 21 5.39 -12.67 0.62
C ILE A 21 4.74 -12.12 1.89
N ASP A 22 4.53 -12.95 2.92
CA ASP A 22 4.09 -12.52 4.26
C ASP A 22 5.19 -11.65 4.91
N LEU A 23 4.96 -10.34 5.01
CA LEU A 23 5.99 -9.39 5.43
C LEU A 23 6.44 -9.61 6.87
N ASN A 24 5.50 -9.90 7.77
CA ASN A 24 5.79 -10.12 9.18
C ASN A 24 6.60 -11.41 9.38
N ARG A 25 6.16 -12.52 8.79
CA ARG A 25 6.89 -13.79 8.90
C ARG A 25 8.24 -13.75 8.18
N ALA A 26 8.32 -13.08 7.03
CA ALA A 26 9.58 -12.84 6.34
C ALA A 26 10.56 -12.05 7.24
N PHE A 27 10.08 -11.03 7.93
CA PHE A 27 10.91 -10.24 8.83
C PHE A 27 11.35 -11.04 10.08
N ALA A 28 10.48 -11.89 10.62
CA ALA A 28 10.85 -12.81 11.69
C ALA A 28 11.92 -13.82 11.24
N SER A 29 11.86 -14.32 10.01
CA SER A 29 12.91 -15.16 9.42
C SER A 29 14.23 -14.38 9.30
N TYR A 30 14.19 -13.15 8.80
CA TYR A 30 15.36 -12.25 8.74
C TYR A 30 16.01 -12.05 10.13
N LEU A 31 15.22 -11.70 11.15
CA LEU A 31 15.74 -11.48 12.50
C LEU A 31 16.35 -12.75 13.09
N ARG A 32 15.71 -13.91 12.88
CA ARG A 32 16.24 -15.18 13.37
C ARG A 32 17.56 -15.54 12.71
N GLU A 33 17.61 -15.47 11.38
CA GLU A 33 18.72 -16.00 10.59
C GLU A 33 19.91 -15.04 10.52
N GLN A 34 19.64 -13.74 10.35
CA GLN A 34 20.69 -12.72 10.17
C GLN A 34 21.11 -12.04 11.47
N ARG A 35 20.26 -12.06 12.51
CA ARG A 35 20.53 -11.40 13.80
C ARG A 35 20.64 -12.36 14.97
N GLY A 36 20.36 -13.66 14.78
CA GLY A 36 20.37 -14.64 15.86
C GLY A 36 19.31 -14.36 16.94
N ASP A 37 18.21 -13.69 16.55
CA ASP A 37 17.20 -13.21 17.49
C ASP A 37 16.31 -14.36 18.00
N ALA A 38 16.44 -14.67 19.30
CA ALA A 38 15.65 -15.70 19.96
C ALA A 38 14.14 -15.35 20.05
N ASN A 39 13.79 -14.07 19.99
CA ASN A 39 12.42 -13.56 20.07
C ASN A 39 11.95 -12.96 18.74
N ALA A 40 12.53 -13.41 17.62
CA ALA A 40 12.33 -12.85 16.29
C ALA A 40 10.86 -12.60 15.89
N GLN A 41 9.93 -13.48 16.29
CA GLN A 41 8.51 -13.27 15.98
C GLN A 41 7.91 -12.09 16.76
N ALA A 42 8.20 -11.98 18.06
CA ALA A 42 7.70 -10.87 18.88
C ALA A 42 8.24 -9.53 18.38
N HIS A 43 9.53 -9.45 18.07
CA HIS A 43 10.11 -8.23 17.48
C HIS A 43 9.59 -7.95 16.06
N ALA A 44 9.23 -8.97 15.28
CA ALA A 44 8.56 -8.76 14.00
C ALA A 44 7.14 -8.22 14.17
N ASP A 45 6.40 -8.67 15.18
CA ASP A 45 5.05 -8.17 15.47
C ASP A 45 5.07 -6.69 15.88
N GLU A 46 6.15 -6.22 16.50
CA GLU A 46 6.36 -4.81 16.85
C GLU A 46 6.80 -3.93 15.67
N ARG A 47 7.63 -4.46 14.78
CA ARG A 47 8.31 -3.67 13.72
C ARG A 47 7.67 -3.77 12.34
N VAL A 48 7.14 -4.94 12.02
CA VAL A 48 6.43 -5.24 10.76
C VAL A 48 5.14 -5.99 11.13
N PRO A 49 4.18 -5.32 11.78
CA PRO A 49 2.97 -5.95 12.28
C PRO A 49 2.13 -6.52 11.13
N ALA A 50 1.48 -7.66 11.36
CA ALA A 50 0.69 -8.35 10.34
C ALA A 50 -0.57 -7.56 9.89
N ALA A 51 -1.05 -6.60 10.68
CA ALA A 51 -2.21 -5.78 10.39
C ALA A 51 -1.82 -4.46 9.70
N LEU A 52 -2.51 -4.09 8.62
CA LEU A 52 -2.17 -2.90 7.83
C LEU A 52 -2.28 -1.60 8.63
N GLU A 53 -3.27 -1.46 9.52
CA GLU A 53 -3.43 -0.27 10.37
C GLU A 53 -2.17 0.01 11.18
N ASN A 54 -1.63 -1.03 11.82
CA ASN A 54 -0.45 -0.91 12.66
C ASN A 54 0.79 -0.59 11.81
N LEU A 55 0.89 -1.16 10.60
CA LEU A 55 1.97 -0.83 9.67
C LEU A 55 1.91 0.67 9.26
N ILE A 56 0.72 1.17 8.94
CA ILE A 56 0.49 2.58 8.59
C ILE A 56 0.88 3.49 9.78
N ALA A 57 0.51 3.11 11.00
CA ALA A 57 0.82 3.88 12.21
C ALA A 57 2.34 3.98 12.47
N LEU A 58 3.11 2.93 12.19
CA LEU A 58 4.56 2.90 12.33
C LEU A 58 5.29 3.67 11.21
N GLY A 59 4.67 3.81 10.04
CA GLY A 59 5.17 4.65 8.96
C GLY A 59 6.48 4.14 8.33
N ALA A 60 7.39 5.07 8.04
CA ALA A 60 8.56 4.82 7.20
C ALA A 60 9.50 3.72 7.75
N ALA A 61 9.72 3.68 9.07
CA ALA A 61 10.61 2.70 9.69
C ALA A 61 10.13 1.25 9.45
N ALA A 62 8.80 1.02 9.52
CA ALA A 62 8.23 -0.29 9.25
C ALA A 62 8.30 -0.67 7.76
N LEU A 63 8.24 0.32 6.86
CA LEU A 63 8.43 0.08 5.42
C LEU A 63 9.86 -0.30 5.08
N GLU A 64 10.85 0.34 5.72
CA GLU A 64 12.27 -0.04 5.57
C GLU A 64 12.52 -1.47 6.06
N ASP A 65 11.92 -1.85 7.20
CA ASP A 65 12.00 -3.22 7.72
C ASP A 65 11.27 -4.23 6.83
N ALA A 66 10.13 -3.86 6.26
CA ALA A 66 9.43 -4.68 5.27
C ALA A 66 10.26 -4.90 4.00
N ASP A 67 10.96 -3.87 3.51
CA ASP A 67 11.87 -4.00 2.36
C ASP A 67 13.06 -4.93 2.69
N ARG A 68 13.61 -4.87 3.91
CA ARG A 68 14.64 -5.83 4.37
C ARG A 68 14.10 -7.26 4.38
N ALA A 69 12.86 -7.45 4.84
CA ALA A 69 12.21 -8.77 4.84
C ALA A 69 12.09 -9.34 3.42
N ILE A 70 11.70 -8.50 2.45
CA ILE A 70 11.60 -8.87 1.04
C ILE A 70 12.97 -9.28 0.48
N GLN A 71 14.02 -8.49 0.76
CA GLN A 71 15.37 -8.78 0.30
C GLN A 71 15.88 -10.11 0.86
N HIS A 72 15.67 -10.36 2.16
CA HIS A 72 16.02 -11.63 2.80
C HIS A 72 15.37 -12.83 2.12
N VAL A 73 14.09 -12.75 1.76
CA VAL A 73 13.41 -13.85 1.04
C VAL A 73 14.00 -14.04 -0.36
N ALA A 74 14.37 -12.97 -1.05
CA ALA A 74 14.98 -13.06 -2.38
C ALA A 74 16.37 -13.72 -2.34
N GLU A 75 17.15 -13.50 -1.28
CA GLU A 75 18.50 -14.02 -1.09
C GLU A 75 18.53 -15.47 -0.59
N SER A 76 17.60 -15.85 0.31
CA SER A 76 17.57 -17.18 0.94
C SER A 76 17.08 -18.32 0.03
N GLY A 77 16.63 -18.01 -1.19
CA GLY A 77 16.49 -18.96 -2.31
C GLY A 77 15.37 -20.01 -2.26
N ALA A 78 14.95 -20.54 -1.10
CA ALA A 78 13.83 -21.47 -1.01
C ALA A 78 13.40 -21.75 0.43
N GLY A 79 12.09 -21.99 0.61
CA GLY A 79 11.63 -22.91 1.65
C GLY A 79 11.02 -22.29 2.90
N LEU A 80 9.99 -21.46 2.75
CA LEU A 80 9.07 -21.19 3.86
C LEU A 80 7.65 -21.29 3.31
N ALA A 81 7.07 -22.49 3.30
CA ALA A 81 5.70 -22.76 2.85
C ALA A 81 4.63 -21.90 3.59
N ALA A 82 5.06 -21.19 4.64
CA ALA A 82 4.27 -20.25 5.43
C ALA A 82 4.62 -18.76 5.20
N ILE A 83 5.62 -18.42 4.37
CA ILE A 83 6.05 -17.03 4.07
C ILE A 83 5.80 -16.67 2.62
N VAL A 84 6.04 -17.59 1.68
CA VAL A 84 5.85 -17.31 0.25
C VAL A 84 4.67 -18.12 -0.26
N HIS A 85 3.70 -17.42 -0.82
CA HIS A 85 2.46 -17.99 -1.34
C HIS A 85 2.33 -17.72 -2.84
N ASP A 86 1.78 -18.66 -3.60
CA ASP A 86 1.31 -18.38 -4.97
C ASP A 86 0.15 -17.36 -4.89
N VAL A 87 0.23 -16.30 -5.69
CA VAL A 87 -0.79 -15.25 -5.72
C VAL A 87 -2.18 -15.79 -6.10
N ASN A 88 -2.24 -16.83 -6.93
CA ASN A 88 -3.48 -17.50 -7.33
C ASN A 88 -4.00 -18.46 -6.25
N GLY A 89 -3.14 -18.83 -5.29
CA GLY A 89 -3.50 -19.68 -4.16
C GLY A 89 -4.05 -18.94 -2.95
N VAL A 90 -4.08 -17.60 -2.97
CA VAL A 90 -4.56 -16.78 -1.85
C VAL A 90 -5.70 -15.85 -2.26
N LYS A 91 -6.62 -15.63 -1.33
CA LYS A 91 -7.62 -14.57 -1.48
C LYS A 91 -6.98 -13.22 -1.17
N LEU A 92 -7.06 -12.29 -2.11
CA LEU A 92 -6.70 -10.89 -1.88
C LEU A 92 -7.90 -10.10 -1.36
N HIS A 93 -7.63 -9.17 -0.45
CA HIS A 93 -8.64 -8.33 0.18
C HIS A 93 -8.40 -6.87 -0.15
N ALA A 94 -9.48 -6.06 -0.12
CA ALA A 94 -9.35 -4.61 -0.16
C ALA A 94 -8.45 -4.16 1.03
N PRO A 95 -7.49 -3.26 0.81
CA PRO A 95 -6.49 -2.91 1.82
C PRO A 95 -7.10 -2.24 3.06
N TRP A 96 -8.28 -1.63 2.95
CA TRP A 96 -8.91 -0.94 4.09
C TRP A 96 -10.44 -1.06 4.04
N PRO A 97 -11.07 -1.88 4.90
CA PRO A 97 -12.52 -2.08 4.87
C PRO A 97 -13.31 -1.21 5.85
N GLU A 98 -12.67 -0.54 6.82
CA GLU A 98 -13.40 -0.04 7.99
C GLU A 98 -14.00 1.36 7.83
N ARG A 99 -13.51 2.15 6.87
CA ARG A 99 -14.02 3.51 6.63
C ARG A 99 -14.07 3.80 5.13
N ARG A 100 -15.11 4.53 4.71
CA ARG A 100 -15.17 5.08 3.35
C ARG A 100 -14.17 6.23 3.25
N ILE A 101 -13.15 6.07 2.42
CA ILE A 101 -12.21 7.13 2.07
C ILE A 101 -12.53 7.58 0.65
N ALA A 102 -12.88 8.85 0.48
CA ALA A 102 -13.03 9.49 -0.81
C ALA A 102 -11.93 10.55 -0.96
N CYS A 103 -10.94 10.27 -1.80
CA CYS A 103 -9.90 11.22 -2.16
C CYS A 103 -10.19 11.73 -3.56
N VAL A 104 -10.49 13.02 -3.69
CA VAL A 104 -10.64 13.70 -4.98
C VAL A 104 -9.46 14.66 -5.12
N GLY A 105 -8.71 14.51 -6.22
CA GLY A 105 -7.50 15.30 -6.50
C GLY A 105 -7.66 16.14 -7.76
N GLY A 106 -7.19 17.38 -7.69
CA GLY A 106 -7.16 18.35 -8.82
C GLY A 106 -5.82 18.42 -9.50
N ASN A 107 -5.05 17.33 -9.42
CA ASN A 107 -3.68 17.30 -9.91
C ASN A 107 -3.58 16.89 -11.39
N TYR A 108 -4.68 16.46 -12.03
CA TYR A 108 -4.69 16.18 -13.46
C TYR A 108 -5.35 17.32 -14.26
N ALA A 109 -4.52 18.27 -14.70
CA ALA A 109 -4.95 19.53 -15.32
C ALA A 109 -5.83 19.36 -16.57
N ALA A 110 -5.52 18.39 -17.43
CA ALA A 110 -6.31 18.15 -18.65
C ALA A 110 -7.74 17.66 -18.33
N HIS A 111 -7.88 16.76 -17.36
CA HIS A 111 -9.20 16.30 -16.91
C HIS A 111 -9.98 17.41 -16.21
N LEU A 112 -9.31 18.22 -15.38
CA LEU A 112 -9.90 19.42 -14.80
C LEU A 112 -10.45 20.35 -15.87
N ALA A 113 -9.66 20.63 -16.90
CA ALA A 113 -10.09 21.53 -17.96
C ALA A 113 -11.25 20.99 -18.77
N GLY A 114 -11.26 19.70 -19.10
CA GLY A 114 -12.40 19.05 -19.75
C GLY A 114 -13.68 19.12 -18.89
N MET A 115 -13.57 18.87 -17.58
CA MET A 115 -14.69 18.98 -16.65
C MET A 115 -15.23 20.41 -16.56
N TRP A 116 -14.35 21.41 -16.60
CA TRP A 116 -14.72 22.81 -16.47
C TRP A 116 -15.22 23.44 -17.78
N ALA A 117 -14.70 23.02 -18.93
CA ALA A 117 -15.17 23.46 -20.24
C ALA A 117 -16.65 23.10 -20.49
N GLY A 118 -17.16 22.07 -19.81
CA GLY A 118 -18.57 21.69 -19.86
C GLY A 118 -19.49 22.41 -18.87
N ARG A 119 -18.96 23.29 -18.00
CA ARG A 119 -19.80 24.02 -17.02
C ARG A 119 -20.54 25.18 -17.71
N PRO A 120 -21.84 25.36 -17.43
CA PRO A 120 -22.58 26.52 -17.93
C PRO A 120 -21.89 27.83 -17.52
N GLY A 121 -21.63 28.70 -18.49
CA GLY A 121 -21.03 30.03 -18.25
C GLY A 121 -19.50 30.06 -18.12
N VAL A 122 -18.81 28.91 -18.26
CA VAL A 122 -17.34 28.89 -18.32
C VAL A 122 -16.88 28.97 -19.78
N THR A 123 -16.10 30.01 -20.10
CA THR A 123 -15.50 30.22 -21.42
C THR A 123 -14.04 30.62 -21.27
N GLY A 124 -13.15 30.06 -22.09
CA GLY A 124 -11.73 30.40 -22.08
C GLY A 124 -10.87 29.31 -22.72
N ASP A 125 -9.58 29.58 -22.89
CA ASP A 125 -8.63 28.57 -23.31
C ASP A 125 -8.27 27.59 -22.18
N LEU A 126 -7.55 26.51 -22.53
CA LEU A 126 -7.13 25.48 -21.58
C LEU A 126 -6.36 26.04 -20.38
N ALA A 127 -5.56 27.10 -20.58
CA ALA A 127 -4.75 27.70 -19.54
C ALA A 127 -5.60 28.54 -18.58
N GLN A 128 -6.55 29.32 -19.10
CA GLN A 128 -7.51 30.10 -18.32
C GLN A 128 -8.40 29.19 -17.48
N ILE A 129 -8.95 28.12 -18.09
CA ILE A 129 -9.79 27.15 -17.40
C ILE A 129 -9.00 26.44 -16.28
N THR A 130 -7.75 26.04 -16.56
CA THR A 130 -6.89 25.39 -15.55
C THR A 130 -6.60 26.31 -14.37
N ARG A 131 -6.40 27.62 -14.61
CA ARG A 131 -6.18 28.61 -13.55
C ARG A 131 -7.42 28.78 -12.68
N MET A 132 -8.58 28.99 -13.30
CA MET A 132 -9.87 29.10 -12.57
C MET A 132 -10.14 27.85 -11.72
N ALA A 133 -9.89 26.66 -12.28
CA ALA A 133 -10.07 25.39 -11.58
C ALA A 133 -9.17 25.23 -10.35
N ARG A 134 -7.98 25.83 -10.36
CA ARG A 134 -7.07 25.84 -9.21
C ARG A 134 -7.46 26.88 -8.16
N GLU A 135 -7.89 28.07 -8.60
CA GLU A 135 -8.30 29.18 -7.72
C GLU A 135 -9.58 28.85 -6.92
N GLU A 136 -10.58 28.24 -7.57
CA GLU A 136 -11.85 27.90 -6.92
C GLU A 136 -11.72 26.70 -5.96
N GLY A 137 -10.66 25.91 -6.09
CA GLY A 137 -10.47 24.67 -5.36
C GLY A 137 -11.41 23.55 -5.85
N GLN A 138 -11.13 22.32 -5.44
CA GLN A 138 -12.00 21.20 -5.79
C GLN A 138 -13.09 20.98 -4.74
N TRP A 139 -14.33 20.93 -5.21
CA TRP A 139 -15.48 20.51 -4.42
C TRP A 139 -15.86 19.07 -4.79
N GLY A 140 -15.84 18.19 -3.79
CA GLY A 140 -16.35 16.83 -3.92
C GLY A 140 -17.88 16.83 -4.03
N PHE A 141 -18.43 15.94 -4.85
CA PHE A 141 -19.87 15.76 -5.12
C PHE A 141 -20.71 15.26 -3.93
N TRP A 142 -20.22 15.40 -2.70
CA TRP A 142 -20.83 14.81 -1.51
C TRP A 142 -21.22 15.93 -0.53
N LYS A 143 -22.44 16.43 -0.69
CA LYS A 143 -23.20 17.07 0.39
C LYS A 143 -24.14 16.05 1.00
#